data_AF-A0A923B7A0-F1
#
_entry.id   AF-A0A923B7A0-F1
#
_cell.length_a   1.000
_cell.length_b   1.000
_cell.length_c   1.000
_cell.angle_alpha   90.00
_cell.angle_beta   90.00
_cell.angle_gamma   90.00
#
_symmetry.space_group_name_H-M   'P 1'
#
loop_
_entity.id
_entity.type
_entity.pdbx_description
1 polymer ?
#
loop_
_entity_poly.entity_id
_entity_poly.type
_entity_poly.pdbx_seq_one_letter_code
_entity_poly.pdbx_strand_id
1 'polypeptide(L)'
;MGRTDDRAKGQALTTAKARDWRRAMSDHVAYGLLVYTALQIFVTVHALSEGTSGLLPYMALIVLVGGIIPVCRWFERRWSVLDDAQAADPAYATLFRRDVMTLWALAIGLPFALTLMFKAVLSVF
;
A
#
# COMPACT_ATOMS: atom_id res chain seq x y z
N MET A 1 27.82 -25.74 -27.56
CA MET A 1 28.46 -25.17 -26.36
C MET A 1 28.10 -23.69 -26.31
N GLY A 2 26.87 -23.34 -25.92
CA GLY A 2 26.35 -21.96 -26.09
C GLY A 2 25.05 -21.64 -25.33
N ARG A 3 24.52 -22.57 -24.53
CA ARG A 3 23.31 -22.35 -23.71
C ARG A 3 23.63 -21.83 -22.30
N THR A 4 24.88 -21.94 -21.88
CA THR A 4 25.37 -21.55 -20.55
C THR A 4 25.71 -20.06 -20.49
N ASP A 5 26.26 -19.49 -21.56
CA ASP A 5 26.62 -18.06 -21.61
C ASP A 5 25.41 -17.13 -21.70
N ASP A 6 24.34 -17.54 -22.41
CA ASP A 6 23.10 -16.77 -22.47
C ASP A 6 22.36 -16.73 -21.12
N ARG A 7 22.45 -17.80 -20.33
CA ARG A 7 21.90 -17.83 -18.97
C ARG A 7 22.71 -16.97 -18.01
N ALA A 8 24.04 -16.97 -18.14
CA ALA A 8 24.93 -16.13 -17.35
C ALA A 8 24.77 -14.64 -17.67
N LYS A 9 24.62 -14.27 -18.96
CA LYS A 9 24.30 -12.89 -19.37
C LYS A 9 22.89 -12.46 -18.93
N GLY A 10 21.90 -13.36 -19.04
CA GLY A 10 20.54 -13.11 -18.55
C GLY A 10 20.45 -12.91 -17.03
N GLN A 11 21.31 -13.56 -16.26
CA GLN A 11 21.41 -13.40 -14.79
C GLN A 11 22.31 -12.23 -14.35
N ALA A 12 23.30 -11.84 -15.16
CA ALA A 12 24.13 -10.67 -14.88
C ALA A 12 23.37 -9.35 -15.10
N LEU A 13 22.44 -9.30 -16.07
CA LEU A 13 21.60 -8.13 -16.33
C LEU A 13 20.52 -7.88 -15.26
N THR A 14 20.14 -8.89 -14.46
CA THR A 14 19.17 -8.72 -13.37
C THR A 14 19.80 -8.25 -12.07
N THR A 15 21.11 -8.45 -11.89
CA THR A 15 21.83 -8.09 -10.65
C THR A 15 22.32 -6.63 -10.67
N ALA A 16 22.49 -6.03 -11.84
CA ALA A 16 22.86 -4.62 -12.00
C ALA A 16 21.65 -3.70 -12.21
N LYS A 17 20.45 -4.08 -11.74
CA LYS A 17 19.32 -3.14 -11.68
C LYS A 17 19.64 -2.15 -10.58
N ALA A 18 20.21 -1.01 -10.95
CA ALA A 18 20.35 0.16 -10.08
C ALA A 18 19.08 0.28 -9.25
N ARG A 19 19.24 0.30 -7.92
CA ARG A 19 18.15 0.28 -6.95
C ARG A 19 17.19 1.43 -7.27
N ASP A 20 16.07 1.14 -7.92
CA ASP A 20 15.12 2.16 -8.36
C ASP A 20 14.02 2.32 -7.30
N TRP A 21 14.13 3.40 -6.51
CA TRP A 21 13.16 3.72 -5.48
C TRP A 21 11.74 3.95 -6.03
N ARG A 22 11.60 4.40 -7.27
CA ARG A 22 10.30 4.67 -7.91
C ARG A 22 9.53 3.36 -8.08
N ARG A 23 10.22 2.35 -8.62
CA ARG A 23 9.66 1.01 -8.82
C ARG A 23 9.33 0.34 -7.49
N ALA A 24 10.25 0.41 -6.52
CA ALA A 24 10.02 -0.16 -5.19
C ALA A 24 8.82 0.49 -4.48
N MET A 25 8.61 1.81 -4.64
CA MET A 25 7.45 2.49 -4.06
C MET A 25 6.15 2.01 -4.70
N SER A 26 6.11 1.91 -6.02
CA SER A 26 4.94 1.41 -6.76
C SER A 26 4.58 -0.01 -6.32
N ASP A 27 5.57 -0.88 -6.13
CA ASP A 27 5.33 -2.24 -5.63
C ASP A 27 4.69 -2.20 -4.23
N HIS A 28 5.21 -1.37 -3.32
CA HIS A 28 4.61 -1.21 -1.99
C HIS A 28 3.19 -0.64 -2.02
N VAL A 29 2.89 0.32 -2.91
CA VAL A 29 1.53 0.84 -3.10
C VAL A 29 0.60 -0.28 -3.56
N ALA A 30 1.03 -1.09 -4.53
CA ALA A 30 0.25 -2.22 -5.03
C ALA A 30 -0.01 -3.27 -3.94
N TYR A 31 1.04 -3.68 -3.21
CA TYR A 31 0.88 -4.58 -2.07
C TYR A 31 0.00 -3.99 -0.97
N GLY A 32 0.12 -2.69 -0.69
CA GLY A 32 -0.71 -1.98 0.28
C GLY A 32 -2.19 -2.04 -0.09
N LEU A 33 -2.53 -1.84 -1.37
CA LEU A 33 -3.91 -1.96 -1.87
C LEU A 33 -4.45 -3.39 -1.75
N LEU A 34 -3.62 -4.40 -2.05
CA LEU A 34 -4.01 -5.80 -1.89
C LEU A 34 -4.28 -6.14 -0.42
N VAL A 35 -3.38 -5.76 0.48
CA VAL A 35 -3.54 -6.00 1.92
C VAL A 35 -4.75 -5.24 2.46
N TYR A 36 -4.89 -3.96 2.10
CA TYR A 36 -6.04 -3.14 2.48
C TYR A 36 -7.35 -3.78 2.05
N THR A 37 -7.44 -4.25 0.80
CA THR A 37 -8.65 -4.89 0.27
C THR A 37 -8.93 -6.20 0.99
N ALA A 38 -7.92 -7.05 1.18
CA ALA A 38 -8.07 -8.31 1.91
C ALA A 38 -8.57 -8.05 3.34
N LEU A 39 -7.95 -7.10 4.03
CA LEU A 39 -8.31 -6.72 5.39
C LEU A 39 -9.71 -6.14 5.45
N GLN A 40 -10.08 -5.32 4.47
CA GLN A 40 -11.42 -4.74 4.38
C GLN A 40 -12.48 -5.81 4.14
N ILE A 41 -12.22 -6.84 3.33
CA ILE A 41 -13.13 -7.99 3.18
C ILE A 41 -13.29 -8.70 4.53
N PHE A 42 -12.21 -9.07 5.20
CA PHE A 42 -12.29 -9.76 6.50
C PHE A 42 -13.05 -8.93 7.55
N VAL A 43 -12.72 -7.65 7.68
CA VAL A 43 -13.40 -6.74 8.61
C VAL A 43 -14.88 -6.58 8.26
N THR A 44 -15.21 -6.42 6.97
CA THR A 44 -16.59 -6.26 6.51
C THR A 44 -17.40 -7.53 6.76
N VAL A 45 -16.85 -8.71 6.44
CA VAL A 45 -17.50 -10.01 6.70
C VAL A 45 -17.71 -10.21 8.20
N HIS A 46 -16.72 -9.88 9.02
CA HIS A 46 -16.83 -9.97 10.47
C HIS A 46 -17.92 -9.04 11.02
N ALA A 47 -17.94 -7.77 10.60
CA ALA A 47 -18.99 -6.82 10.98
C ALA A 47 -20.39 -7.29 10.58
N LEU A 48 -20.53 -7.87 9.38
CA LEU A 48 -21.81 -8.41 8.91
C LEU A 48 -22.26 -9.62 9.75
N SER A 49 -21.33 -10.47 10.18
CA SER A 49 -21.62 -11.62 11.04
C SER A 49 -22.06 -11.24 12.46
N GLU A 50 -21.63 -10.06 12.95
CA GLU A 50 -22.06 -9.51 14.24
C GLU A 50 -23.45 -8.82 14.17
N GLY A 51 -24.15 -8.89 13.03
CA GLY A 51 -25.52 -8.39 12.89
C GLY A 51 -25.64 -6.90 12.56
N THR A 52 -24.57 -6.24 12.11
CA THR A 52 -24.60 -4.82 11.69
C THR A 52 -25.21 -4.63 10.29
N SER A 53 -26.43 -5.13 10.07
CA SER A 53 -27.15 -5.10 8.77
C SER A 53 -27.64 -3.69 8.34
N GLY A 54 -26.94 -2.62 8.69
CA GLY A 54 -27.33 -1.23 8.45
C GLY A 54 -26.58 -0.53 7.31
N LEU A 55 -26.92 0.74 7.04
CA LEU A 55 -26.27 1.60 6.04
C LEU A 55 -24.81 1.99 6.42
N LEU A 56 -24.49 1.94 7.72
CA LEU A 56 -23.19 2.31 8.29
C LEU A 56 -21.98 1.63 7.62
N PRO A 57 -21.92 0.29 7.45
CA PRO A 57 -20.82 -0.37 6.76
C PRO A 57 -20.66 0.03 5.28
N TYR A 58 -21.71 0.47 4.60
CA TYR A 58 -21.59 0.97 3.23
C TYR A 58 -21.01 2.40 3.21
N MET A 59 -21.44 3.25 4.14
CA MET A 59 -20.85 4.59 4.29
C MET A 59 -19.38 4.51 4.71
N ALA A 60 -19.06 3.55 5.56
CA ALA A 60 -17.71 3.20 5.97
C ALA A 60 -16.81 2.94 4.76
N LEU A 61 -17.26 2.05 3.87
CA LEU A 61 -16.58 1.68 2.63
C LEU A 61 -16.31 2.91 1.75
N ILE A 62 -17.30 3.78 1.59
CA ILE A 62 -17.16 5.01 0.79
C ILE A 62 -16.07 5.92 1.37
N VAL A 63 -16.07 6.16 2.68
CA VAL A 63 -15.06 6.99 3.35
C VAL A 63 -13.67 6.35 3.24
N LEU A 64 -13.58 5.03 3.45
CA LEU A 64 -12.31 4.31 3.41
C LEU A 64 -11.69 4.37 1.99
N VAL A 65 -12.49 4.07 0.97
CA VAL A 65 -12.07 4.13 -0.45
C VAL A 65 -11.75 5.57 -0.86
N GLY A 66 -12.58 6.53 -0.46
CA GLY A 66 -12.36 7.95 -0.72
C GLY A 66 -11.08 8.50 -0.09
N GLY A 67 -10.64 7.91 1.04
CA GLY A 67 -9.40 8.26 1.71
C GLY A 67 -8.15 7.60 1.12
N ILE A 68 -8.21 6.33 0.71
CA ILE A 68 -7.01 5.62 0.26
C ILE A 68 -6.54 6.03 -1.14
N ILE A 69 -7.46 6.35 -2.05
CA ILE A 69 -7.13 6.79 -3.42
C ILE A 69 -6.26 8.06 -3.45
N PRO A 70 -6.59 9.17 -2.76
CA PRO A 70 -5.76 10.37 -2.78
C PRO A 70 -4.39 10.13 -2.14
N VAL A 71 -4.31 9.26 -1.11
CA VAL A 71 -3.05 8.86 -0.49
C VAL A 71 -2.16 8.13 -1.50
N CYS A 72 -2.69 7.12 -2.19
CA CYS A 72 -1.94 6.40 -3.24
C CYS A 72 -1.47 7.35 -4.34
N ARG A 73 -2.34 8.23 -4.84
CA ARG A 73 -1.97 9.22 -5.88
C ARG A 73 -0.91 10.21 -5.42
N TRP A 74 -0.94 10.61 -4.15
CA TRP A 74 0.06 11.53 -3.59
C TRP A 74 1.44 10.87 -3.50
N PHE A 75 1.51 9.63 -2.99
CA PHE A 75 2.75 8.87 -2.93
C PHE A 75 3.32 8.60 -4.33
N GLU A 76 2.48 8.17 -5.27
CA GLU A 76 2.90 7.92 -6.65
C GLU A 76 3.44 9.19 -7.33
N ARG A 77 2.74 10.32 -7.18
CA ARG A 77 3.22 11.62 -7.71
C ARG A 77 4.53 12.06 -7.09
N ARG A 78 4.73 11.88 -5.78
CA ARG A 78 5.96 12.33 -5.12
C ARG A 78 7.18 11.55 -5.61
N TRP A 79 7.05 10.23 -5.76
CA TRP A 79 8.16 9.38 -6.18
C TRP A 79 8.32 9.32 -7.70
N SER A 80 7.28 9.58 -8.49
CA SER A 80 7.39 9.57 -9.96
C SER A 80 8.16 10.77 -10.54
N VAL A 81 8.30 11.85 -9.77
CA VAL A 81 9.02 13.09 -10.17
C VAL A 81 10.55 12.97 -10.02
N LEU A 82 11.06 11.92 -9.37
CA LEU A 82 12.51 11.69 -9.22
C LEU A 82 13.17 11.39 -10.56
N ASP A 83 14.30 12.05 -10.81
CA ASP A 83 15.17 11.80 -11.97
C ASP A 83 15.94 10.49 -11.80
N ASP A 84 16.45 9.90 -12.89
CA ASP A 84 17.06 8.56 -12.87
C ASP A 84 18.29 8.46 -11.95
N ALA A 85 19.06 9.54 -11.84
CA ALA A 85 20.19 9.63 -10.90
C ALA A 85 19.72 9.65 -9.43
N GLN A 86 18.62 10.34 -9.14
CA GLN A 86 18.03 10.43 -7.80
C GLN A 86 17.31 9.14 -7.41
N ALA A 87 16.73 8.44 -8.39
CA ALA A 87 16.06 7.17 -8.20
C ALA A 87 17.01 6.07 -7.70
N ALA A 88 18.32 6.20 -7.92
CA ALA A 88 19.36 5.28 -7.45
C ALA A 88 20.13 5.79 -6.21
N ASP A 89 19.92 7.03 -5.79
CA ASP A 89 20.71 7.66 -4.73
C ASP A 89 20.34 7.09 -3.34
N PRO A 90 21.31 6.55 -2.57
CA PRO A 90 21.08 6.05 -1.22
C PRO A 90 20.60 7.11 -0.22
N ALA A 91 20.79 8.41 -0.48
CA ALA A 91 20.31 9.48 0.41
C ALA A 91 18.77 9.47 0.58
N TYR A 92 18.04 9.00 -0.42
CA TYR A 92 16.57 8.90 -0.38
C TYR A 92 16.06 7.69 0.41
N ALA A 93 16.93 6.77 0.84
CA ALA A 93 16.53 5.57 1.57
C ALA A 93 15.76 5.88 2.86
N THR A 94 16.17 6.90 3.62
CA THR A 94 15.50 7.28 4.88
C THR A 94 14.12 7.85 4.63
N LEU A 95 13.95 8.68 3.59
CA LEU A 95 12.65 9.22 3.19
C LEU A 95 11.73 8.11 2.69
N PHE A 96 12.26 7.22 1.85
CA PHE A 96 11.55 6.03 1.34
C PHE A 96 10.98 5.19 2.46
N ARG A 97 11.79 4.86 3.47
CA ARG A 97 11.34 4.02 4.59
C ARG A 97 10.22 4.68 5.39
N ARG A 98 10.28 6.00 5.62
CA ARG A 98 9.22 6.75 6.32
C ARG A 98 7.92 6.74 5.53
N ASP A 99 8.01 6.83 4.21
CA ASP A 99 6.86 6.85 3.32
C ASP A 99 6.18 5.49 3.24
N VAL A 100 6.99 4.43 3.10
CA VAL A 100 6.51 3.04 3.15
C VAL A 100 5.86 2.77 4.50
N MET A 101 6.48 3.16 5.62
CA MET A 101 5.88 2.99 6.95
C MET A 101 4.54 3.72 7.07
N THR A 102 4.46 4.95 6.54
CA THR A 102 3.21 5.73 6.57
C THR A 102 2.14 5.09 5.70
N LEU A 103 2.50 4.60 4.52
CA LEU A 103 1.59 3.89 3.61
C LEU A 103 1.03 2.63 4.27
N TRP A 104 1.89 1.82 4.90
CA TRP A 104 1.46 0.61 5.60
C TRP A 104 0.63 0.93 6.85
N ALA A 105 1.01 1.96 7.61
CA ALA A 105 0.23 2.44 8.75
C ALA A 105 -1.17 2.90 8.32
N LEU A 106 -1.30 3.56 7.16
CA LEU A 106 -2.61 3.93 6.63
C LEU A 106 -3.37 2.74 6.07
N ALA A 107 -2.75 1.89 5.25
CA ALA A 107 -3.39 0.72 4.65
C ALA A 107 -3.94 -0.27 5.69
N ILE A 108 -3.23 -0.46 6.80
CA ILE A 108 -3.68 -1.30 7.91
C ILE A 108 -4.56 -0.48 8.87
N GLY A 109 -4.10 0.70 9.27
CA GLY A 109 -4.71 1.49 10.33
C GLY A 109 -6.06 2.09 9.97
N LEU A 110 -6.30 2.52 8.72
CA LEU A 110 -7.60 3.07 8.30
C LEU A 110 -8.74 2.08 8.55
N PRO A 111 -8.68 0.82 8.05
CA PRO A 111 -9.71 -0.17 8.35
C PRO A 111 -9.97 -0.35 9.84
N PHE A 112 -8.93 -0.51 10.65
CA PHE A 112 -9.09 -0.72 12.10
C PHE A 112 -9.61 0.52 12.83
N ALA A 113 -9.11 1.71 12.47
CA ALA A 113 -9.56 2.98 13.04
C ALA A 113 -11.05 3.18 12.78
N LEU A 114 -11.51 2.83 11.57
CA LEU A 114 -12.91 2.93 11.23
C LEU A 114 -13.77 1.91 12.00
N THR A 115 -13.32 0.67 12.11
CA THR A 115 -14.00 -0.36 12.94
C THR A 115 -14.09 0.07 14.40
N LEU A 116 -13.00 0.61 14.96
CA LEU A 116 -12.96 1.08 16.34
C LEU A 116 -13.91 2.29 16.53
N MET A 117 -13.93 3.20 15.57
CA MET A 117 -14.85 4.35 15.57
C MET A 117 -16.31 3.88 15.57
N PHE A 118 -16.67 2.86 14.78
CA PHE A 118 -18.02 2.30 14.82
C PHE A 118 -18.35 1.66 16.16
N LYS A 119 -17.44 0.84 16.72
CA LYS A 119 -17.65 0.26 18.05
C LYS A 119 -17.81 1.33 19.12
N ALA A 120 -17.04 2.41 19.06
CA ALA A 120 -17.14 3.52 19.99
C ALA A 120 -18.49 4.24 19.85
N VAL A 121 -18.92 4.57 18.63
CA VAL A 121 -20.23 5.21 18.39
C VAL A 121 -21.36 4.30 18.87
N LEU A 122 -21.35 3.02 18.51
CA LEU A 122 -22.36 2.05 18.95
C LEU A 122 -22.35 1.81 20.46
N SER A 123 -21.22 1.99 21.15
CA SER A 123 -21.18 1.86 22.61
C SER A 123 -21.78 3.05 23.37
N VAL A 124 -21.97 4.19 22.70
CA VAL A 124 -22.54 5.40 23.28
C VAL A 124 -24.08 5.44 23.15
N PHE A 125 -24.64 4.68 22.21
CA PHE A 125 -26.09 4.56 21.99
C PHE A 125 -26.63 3.25 22.58
#